data_AF-A0A1C4Z2J0-F1
#
_entry.id   AF-A0A1C4Z2J0-F1
#
_cell.length_a   1.000
_cell.length_b   1.000
_cell.length_c   1.000
_cell.angle_alpha   90.00
_cell.angle_beta   90.00
_cell.angle_gamma   90.00
#
_symmetry.space_group_name_H-M   'P 1'
#
loop_
_entity.id
_entity.type
_entity.pdbx_description
1 polymer ?
#
loop_
_entity_poly.entity_id
_entity_poly.type
_entity_poly.pdbx_seq_one_letter_code
_entity_poly.pdbx_strand_id
1 'polypeptide(L)'
;MGRPGALRRQAVLATAAVGIVVGVAALPTPEASAAVGSATGYATQNGGTTGGAGGQTVRATTGTAIHAALCGRASSSTPIVIEVSGTINHGNTSKVSGSSCNTAAGVIELKQISNVTIIGVGSGALFDQLGIHIRDSSNIIIQNVTIRNVKKSGSPTSNGGDAIGMESTVRNVWVDHVTLEASGGESEGYDGLFDMKDNTQYVTLSYSILRNSGRGGLVGSSESDLSNGFITYHHNLYENIDSRTPLLRGGTAHIYNNHYVSLHESGINSRAGAKAKVENNYFRNSKDVLGTFYTSERGYWQVSGNVLDNVTWSGAGSETYPAGPNLTSTTSVSIPYPYRLDGASCVPETVRQTAGANTGLRVSDGNCSPQTPSPTTPPPTTPPPTTPPPTTPPPSGGTNLSLGAGADGSSKASGTSYGNVRDGDITTYWSPAGSTGTISIKWGSATRVSRVVIREPSGTQGSIGSWQLVNNDTGAVLASGSGAGSITFSATSLKKINFKINSSGGTPRVAEFETYAS
;
A
#
# COMPACT_ATOMS: atom_id res chain seq x y z
N MET A 1 -74.62 62.64 39.83
CA MET A 1 -75.05 62.37 41.22
C MET A 1 -74.28 61.16 41.73
N GLY A 2 -73.66 61.27 42.92
CA GLY A 2 -73.24 60.13 43.77
C GLY A 2 -71.93 59.40 43.46
N ARG A 3 -70.86 59.70 44.22
CA ARG A 3 -69.89 58.68 44.71
C ARG A 3 -70.55 57.88 45.86
N PRO A 4 -70.09 56.69 46.36
CA PRO A 4 -68.68 56.24 46.49
C PRO A 4 -68.41 54.69 46.51
N GLY A 5 -67.13 54.32 46.78
CA GLY A 5 -66.70 53.03 47.40
C GLY A 5 -66.01 52.05 46.44
N ALA A 6 -64.98 51.25 46.78
CA ALA A 6 -64.13 51.08 47.96
C ALA A 6 -62.88 50.26 47.49
N LEU A 7 -61.78 50.30 48.25
CA LEU A 7 -60.53 49.57 48.01
C LEU A 7 -60.68 48.03 48.03
N ARG A 8 -59.92 47.32 47.18
CA ARG A 8 -59.18 46.11 47.61
C ARG A 8 -58.04 45.74 46.65
N ARG A 9 -56.85 45.54 47.23
CA ARG A 9 -55.64 45.00 46.59
C ARG A 9 -55.82 43.51 46.26
N GLN A 10 -55.38 43.06 45.09
CA GLN A 10 -54.86 41.70 44.90
C GLN A 10 -53.66 41.74 43.93
N ALA A 11 -52.58 41.08 44.36
CA ALA A 11 -51.35 40.87 43.62
C ALA A 11 -51.43 39.54 42.86
N VAL A 12 -50.91 39.47 41.63
CA VAL A 12 -50.43 38.21 41.03
C VAL A 12 -49.17 38.50 40.22
N LEU A 13 -48.20 37.60 40.41
CA LEU A 13 -46.80 37.62 40.02
C LEU A 13 -46.55 37.68 38.51
N ALA A 14 -45.51 38.41 38.11
CA ALA A 14 -44.84 38.26 36.82
C ALA A 14 -43.61 37.36 37.01
N THR A 15 -43.61 36.18 36.40
CA THR A 15 -42.50 35.22 36.43
C THR A 15 -41.46 35.64 35.39
N ALA A 16 -40.27 36.04 35.85
CA ALA A 16 -39.10 36.27 34.98
C ALA A 16 -38.42 34.93 34.68
N ALA A 17 -38.40 34.52 33.41
CA ALA A 17 -37.62 33.38 32.95
C ALA A 17 -36.22 33.86 32.52
N VAL A 18 -35.20 33.48 33.28
CA VAL A 18 -33.79 33.67 32.91
C VAL A 18 -33.38 32.54 31.96
N GLY A 19 -33.18 32.86 30.69
CA GLY A 19 -32.62 31.93 29.70
C GLY A 19 -31.11 31.85 29.85
N ILE A 20 -30.60 30.72 30.31
CA ILE A 20 -29.16 30.41 30.30
C ILE A 20 -28.79 30.00 28.87
N VAL A 21 -28.04 30.85 28.17
CA VAL A 21 -27.38 30.49 26.91
C VAL A 21 -26.14 29.68 27.26
N VAL A 22 -26.23 28.36 27.18
CA VAL A 22 -25.05 27.48 27.23
C VAL A 22 -24.41 27.51 25.84
N GLY A 23 -23.33 28.28 25.71
CA GLY A 23 -22.45 28.21 24.54
C GLY A 23 -21.76 26.85 24.51
N VAL A 24 -22.24 25.95 23.66
CA VAL A 24 -21.54 24.69 23.36
C VAL A 24 -20.38 25.06 22.44
N ALA A 25 -19.20 25.25 23.02
CA ALA A 25 -17.96 25.28 22.25
C ALA A 25 -17.78 23.89 21.62
N ALA A 26 -17.94 23.78 20.31
CA ALA A 26 -17.59 22.58 19.56
C ALA A 26 -16.09 22.33 19.74
N LEU A 27 -15.75 21.30 20.51
CA LEU A 27 -14.37 20.83 20.60
C LEU A 27 -13.94 20.37 19.19
N PRO A 28 -12.76 20.76 18.69
CA PRO A 28 -12.25 20.23 17.43
C PRO A 28 -12.12 18.71 17.58
N THR A 29 -12.87 17.96 16.77
CA THR A 29 -12.66 16.52 16.65
C THR A 29 -11.26 16.31 16.08
N PRO A 30 -10.40 15.49 16.71
CA PRO A 30 -9.13 15.12 16.11
C PRO A 30 -9.43 14.42 14.78
N GLU A 31 -9.12 15.09 13.67
CA GLU A 31 -9.16 14.45 12.36
C GLU A 31 -8.11 13.34 12.36
N ALA A 32 -8.56 12.11 12.09
CA ALA A 32 -7.69 10.95 12.03
C ALA A 32 -6.57 11.21 11.00
N SER A 33 -5.31 11.22 11.46
CA SER A 33 -4.16 11.14 10.57
C SER A 33 -4.18 9.75 9.94
N ALA A 34 -4.17 9.70 8.61
CA ALA A 34 -4.25 8.43 7.91
C ALA A 34 -2.89 7.73 7.97
N ALA A 35 -2.86 6.66 8.75
CA ALA A 35 -1.75 5.72 8.74
C ALA A 35 -1.67 5.03 7.37
N VAL A 36 -0.59 5.32 6.63
CA VAL A 36 -0.25 4.62 5.39
C VAL A 36 0.06 3.16 5.74
N GLY A 37 -0.62 2.23 5.08
CA GLY A 37 -0.35 0.78 5.23
C GLY A 37 1.02 0.39 4.66
N SER A 38 1.31 -0.92 4.61
CA SER A 38 2.50 -1.42 3.90
C SER A 38 2.13 -1.88 2.50
N ALA A 39 2.96 -1.54 1.51
CA ALA A 39 2.75 -1.95 0.13
C ALA A 39 2.72 -3.48 -0.01
N THR A 40 1.98 -3.95 -1.01
CA THR A 40 1.83 -5.36 -1.36
C THR A 40 2.28 -5.61 -2.81
N GLY A 41 2.25 -6.86 -3.24
CA GLY A 41 2.47 -7.21 -4.65
C GLY A 41 3.87 -6.84 -5.15
N TYR A 42 3.96 -6.55 -6.45
CA TYR A 42 5.22 -6.15 -7.10
C TYR A 42 5.75 -4.80 -6.61
N ALA A 43 4.93 -3.95 -5.99
CA ALA A 43 5.41 -2.70 -5.38
C ALA A 43 6.35 -2.95 -4.17
N THR A 44 6.34 -4.17 -3.60
CA THR A 44 7.30 -4.59 -2.54
C THR A 44 8.68 -4.96 -3.09
N GLN A 45 8.79 -5.20 -4.39
CA GLN A 45 10.03 -5.62 -5.04
C GLN A 45 10.89 -4.40 -5.38
N ASN A 46 12.09 -4.62 -5.93
CA ASN A 46 12.98 -3.53 -6.34
C ASN A 46 13.28 -2.50 -5.22
N GLY A 47 13.48 -2.97 -3.99
CA GLY A 47 13.73 -2.11 -2.83
C GLY A 47 12.47 -1.64 -2.10
N GLY A 48 11.28 -1.93 -2.62
CA GLY A 48 10.00 -1.66 -1.98
C GLY A 48 9.41 -0.28 -2.27
N THR A 49 8.23 -0.03 -1.71
CA THR A 49 7.50 1.24 -1.84
C THR A 49 7.10 1.72 -0.45
N THR A 50 7.63 2.86 -0.03
CA THR A 50 7.39 3.51 1.27
C THR A 50 6.80 4.92 1.12
N GLY A 51 6.74 5.44 -0.11
CA GLY A 51 6.22 6.77 -0.40
C GLY A 51 6.96 7.85 0.40
N GLY A 52 6.18 8.70 1.06
CA GLY A 52 6.64 9.80 1.90
C GLY A 52 7.09 9.44 3.32
N ALA A 53 7.10 8.16 3.69
CA ALA A 53 7.39 7.75 5.06
C ALA A 53 8.73 8.29 5.57
N GLY A 54 8.76 8.76 6.82
CA GLY A 54 9.93 9.43 7.42
C GLY A 54 10.12 10.90 7.00
N GLY A 55 9.25 11.41 6.12
CA GLY A 55 9.23 12.80 5.69
C GLY A 55 8.30 13.70 6.48
N GLN A 56 8.18 14.94 5.99
CA GLN A 56 7.19 15.88 6.52
C GLN A 56 5.78 15.42 6.14
N THR A 57 4.82 15.56 7.07
CA THR A 57 3.39 15.45 6.75
C THR A 57 2.81 16.85 6.62
N VAL A 58 2.08 17.10 5.53
CA VAL A 58 1.41 18.38 5.26
C VAL A 58 -0.01 18.15 4.82
N ARG A 59 -0.86 19.17 5.02
CA ARG A 59 -2.26 19.13 4.60
C ARG A 59 -2.48 20.00 3.37
N ALA A 60 -3.30 19.51 2.45
CA ALA A 60 -3.69 20.23 1.25
C ALA A 60 -5.20 20.14 1.02
N THR A 61 -5.81 21.27 0.68
CA THR A 61 -7.24 21.39 0.33
C THR A 61 -7.45 21.88 -1.10
N THR A 62 -6.37 22.13 -1.84
CA THR A 62 -6.36 22.60 -3.23
C THR A 62 -5.20 21.96 -3.98
N GLY A 63 -5.30 21.87 -5.32
CA GLY A 63 -4.21 21.32 -6.13
C GLY A 63 -2.98 22.21 -6.10
N THR A 64 -3.16 23.53 -6.01
CA THR A 64 -2.05 24.47 -5.80
C THR A 64 -1.32 24.20 -4.48
N ALA A 65 -2.03 23.82 -3.41
CA ALA A 65 -1.40 23.45 -2.14
C ALA A 65 -0.63 22.12 -2.25
N ILE A 66 -1.13 21.16 -3.02
CA ILE A 66 -0.39 19.92 -3.34
C ILE A 66 0.91 20.28 -4.09
N HIS A 67 0.84 21.12 -5.11
CA HIS A 67 2.04 21.57 -5.83
C HIS A 67 3.01 22.33 -4.93
N ALA A 68 2.52 23.23 -4.06
CA ALA A 68 3.35 23.95 -3.11
C ALA A 68 4.05 23.01 -2.13
N ALA A 69 3.36 21.97 -1.64
CA ALA A 69 3.95 20.93 -0.82
C ALA A 69 5.09 20.20 -1.54
N LEU A 70 4.90 19.81 -2.80
CA LEU A 70 5.93 19.13 -3.60
C LEU A 70 7.15 20.03 -3.82
N CYS A 71 6.93 21.31 -4.15
CA CYS A 71 7.96 22.31 -4.44
C CYS A 71 8.65 22.88 -3.19
N GLY A 72 8.05 22.74 -2.01
CA GLY A 72 8.58 23.25 -0.74
C GLY A 72 9.63 22.35 -0.11
N ARG A 73 9.93 21.20 -0.72
CA ARG A 73 10.87 20.20 -0.21
C ARG A 73 12.32 20.60 -0.50
N ALA A 74 13.25 20.13 0.33
CA ALA A 74 14.68 20.41 0.18
C ALA A 74 15.27 19.88 -1.15
N SER A 75 14.76 18.75 -1.63
CA SER A 75 15.11 18.16 -2.93
C SER A 75 13.92 17.39 -3.51
N SER A 76 13.99 17.04 -4.80
CA SER A 76 12.96 16.22 -5.46
C SER A 76 12.81 14.81 -4.86
N SER A 77 13.80 14.36 -4.10
CA SER A 77 13.85 13.07 -3.39
C SER A 77 13.57 13.16 -1.89
N THR A 78 13.32 14.35 -1.34
CA THR A 78 13.00 14.47 0.09
C THR A 78 11.61 13.87 0.35
N PRO A 79 11.45 12.91 1.29
CA PRO A 79 10.15 12.28 1.52
C PRO A 79 9.06 13.27 1.99
N ILE A 80 7.83 13.08 1.52
CA ILE A 80 6.66 13.88 1.96
C ILE A 80 5.37 13.06 1.95
N VAL A 81 4.55 13.23 3.00
CA VAL A 81 3.16 12.78 3.05
C VAL A 81 2.25 13.99 2.90
N ILE A 82 1.36 13.94 1.91
CA ILE A 82 0.38 14.98 1.62
C ILE A 82 -1.01 14.44 1.96
N GLU A 83 -1.53 14.83 3.12
CA GLU A 83 -2.89 14.57 3.56
C GLU A 83 -3.84 15.52 2.81
N VAL A 84 -4.68 14.98 1.93
CA VAL A 84 -5.61 15.73 1.10
C VAL A 84 -7.01 15.64 1.68
N SER A 85 -7.71 16.77 1.75
CA SER A 85 -9.12 16.82 2.14
C SER A 85 -9.91 17.77 1.25
N GLY A 86 -11.17 17.45 1.01
CA GLY A 86 -12.06 18.25 0.17
C GLY A 86 -11.85 18.01 -1.34
N THR A 87 -12.30 18.97 -2.15
CA THR A 87 -12.34 18.83 -3.61
C THR A 87 -11.20 19.57 -4.29
N ILE A 88 -10.40 18.82 -5.04
CA ILE A 88 -9.34 19.27 -5.92
C ILE A 88 -9.89 19.31 -7.35
N ASN A 89 -9.74 20.44 -8.03
CA ASN A 89 -10.26 20.63 -9.39
C ASN A 89 -9.41 21.64 -10.17
N HIS A 90 -9.75 21.89 -11.43
CA HIS A 90 -9.03 22.85 -12.28
C HIS A 90 -8.96 24.26 -11.70
N GLY A 91 -10.06 24.75 -11.11
CA GLY A 91 -10.15 26.11 -10.57
C GLY A 91 -9.24 26.36 -9.37
N ASN A 92 -8.82 25.31 -8.67
CA ASN A 92 -7.92 25.41 -7.52
C ASN A 92 -6.56 24.72 -7.74
N THR A 93 -6.19 24.45 -9.00
CA THR A 93 -4.93 23.78 -9.36
C THR A 93 -4.10 24.63 -10.32
N SER A 94 -3.26 25.49 -9.75
CA SER A 94 -2.27 26.29 -10.47
C SER A 94 -0.89 25.66 -10.43
N LYS A 95 -0.07 25.97 -11.44
CA LYS A 95 1.34 25.59 -11.46
C LYS A 95 2.10 26.25 -10.30
N VAL A 96 2.96 25.47 -9.64
CA VAL A 96 3.98 25.99 -8.71
C VAL A 96 5.35 25.56 -9.22
N SER A 97 6.33 26.45 -9.15
CA SER A 97 7.70 26.17 -9.59
C SER A 97 8.65 26.16 -8.39
N GLY A 98 9.61 25.24 -8.41
CA GLY A 98 10.65 25.11 -7.38
C GLY A 98 11.71 24.09 -7.84
N SER A 99 12.85 24.04 -7.15
CA SER A 99 13.95 23.13 -7.50
C SER A 99 13.64 21.65 -7.20
N SER A 100 12.59 21.37 -6.44
CA SER A 100 12.20 20.03 -5.98
C SER A 100 10.94 19.47 -6.64
N CYS A 101 10.43 20.14 -7.68
CA CYS A 101 9.20 19.75 -8.37
C CYS A 101 9.19 20.15 -9.86
N ASN A 102 8.37 19.46 -10.64
CA ASN A 102 8.03 19.84 -12.01
C ASN A 102 6.51 19.70 -12.16
N THR A 103 5.78 20.81 -12.02
CA THR A 103 4.30 20.81 -12.00
C THR A 103 3.70 21.59 -13.17
N ALA A 104 2.43 21.32 -13.46
CA ALA A 104 1.62 22.03 -14.43
C ALA A 104 0.28 22.46 -13.82
N ALA A 105 -0.39 23.44 -14.42
CA ALA A 105 -1.75 23.80 -14.03
C ALA A 105 -2.75 22.78 -14.59
N GLY A 106 -3.89 22.58 -13.92
CA GLY A 106 -4.96 21.71 -14.43
C GLY A 106 -4.64 20.21 -14.46
N VAL A 107 -3.63 19.76 -13.72
CA VAL A 107 -3.29 18.35 -13.48
C VAL A 107 -2.48 18.27 -12.19
N ILE A 108 -2.54 17.15 -11.47
CA ILE A 108 -1.60 16.88 -10.37
C ILE A 108 -0.42 16.10 -10.93
N GLU A 109 0.73 16.76 -11.06
CA GLU A 109 1.90 16.17 -11.71
C GLU A 109 2.97 15.76 -10.69
N LEU A 110 3.25 14.46 -10.64
CA LEU A 110 4.35 13.84 -9.91
C LEU A 110 5.43 13.47 -10.91
N LYS A 111 6.24 14.47 -11.28
CA LYS A 111 7.23 14.36 -12.34
C LYS A 111 8.65 14.60 -11.86
N GLN A 112 9.58 13.73 -12.26
CA GLN A 112 10.99 13.81 -11.90
C GLN A 112 11.20 13.85 -10.38
N ILE A 113 10.41 13.03 -9.68
CA ILE A 113 10.22 13.11 -8.24
C ILE A 113 10.30 11.73 -7.59
N SER A 114 10.64 11.68 -6.32
CA SER A 114 10.51 10.46 -5.54
C SER A 114 10.05 10.71 -4.11
N ASN A 115 9.63 9.61 -3.47
CA ASN A 115 9.29 9.54 -2.05
C ASN A 115 8.07 10.41 -1.69
N VAL A 116 6.95 10.17 -2.36
CA VAL A 116 5.72 10.96 -2.17
C VAL A 116 4.57 10.03 -1.80
N THR A 117 3.81 10.41 -0.76
CA THR A 117 2.49 9.85 -0.49
C THR A 117 1.44 10.94 -0.69
N ILE A 118 0.41 10.67 -1.49
CA ILE A 118 -0.84 11.44 -1.50
C ILE A 118 -1.90 10.56 -0.84
N ILE A 119 -2.50 11.03 0.24
CA ILE A 119 -3.51 10.27 0.98
C ILE A 119 -4.73 11.11 1.32
N GLY A 120 -5.93 10.62 0.99
CA GLY A 120 -7.17 11.28 1.40
C GLY A 120 -7.43 11.12 2.90
N VAL A 121 -7.89 12.19 3.56
CA VAL A 121 -8.24 12.21 4.99
C VAL A 121 -9.62 12.83 5.24
N GLY A 122 -10.13 12.71 6.48
CA GLY A 122 -11.42 13.28 6.87
C GLY A 122 -12.60 12.66 6.13
N SER A 123 -13.45 13.48 5.52
CA SER A 123 -14.58 13.03 4.67
C SER A 123 -14.16 12.56 3.27
N GLY A 124 -12.85 12.47 3.02
CA GLY A 124 -12.26 12.03 1.75
C GLY A 124 -11.69 13.17 0.91
N ALA A 125 -10.79 12.80 0.01
CA ALA A 125 -10.27 13.67 -1.05
C ALA A 125 -10.95 13.32 -2.38
N LEU A 126 -11.52 14.32 -3.04
CA LEU A 126 -12.11 14.20 -4.37
C LEU A 126 -11.27 15.00 -5.37
N PHE A 127 -10.78 14.34 -6.42
CA PHE A 127 -10.20 14.98 -7.60
C PHE A 127 -11.29 14.99 -8.68
N ASP A 128 -11.95 16.14 -8.85
CA ASP A 128 -13.08 16.30 -9.76
C ASP A 128 -12.60 16.81 -11.11
N GLN A 129 -12.74 15.98 -12.14
CA GLN A 129 -12.29 16.20 -13.52
C GLN A 129 -10.77 16.40 -13.67
N LEU A 130 -10.00 16.11 -12.62
CA LEU A 130 -8.56 16.36 -12.54
C LEU A 130 -7.80 15.05 -12.31
N GLY A 131 -6.87 14.70 -13.20
CA GLY A 131 -6.08 13.47 -13.11
C GLY A 131 -4.78 13.63 -12.32
N ILE A 132 -4.19 12.49 -11.95
CA ILE A 132 -2.84 12.40 -11.38
C ILE A 132 -1.89 11.78 -12.41
N HIS A 133 -0.85 12.53 -12.77
CA HIS A 133 0.16 12.09 -13.74
C HIS A 133 1.48 11.77 -13.04
N ILE A 134 1.95 10.53 -13.13
CA ILE A 134 3.25 10.10 -12.60
C ILE A 134 4.22 9.93 -13.77
N ARG A 135 5.32 10.68 -13.77
CA ARG A 135 6.27 10.65 -14.89
C ARG A 135 7.72 10.67 -14.44
N ASP A 136 8.56 9.76 -14.92
CA ASP A 136 9.99 9.72 -14.56
C ASP A 136 10.21 9.80 -13.05
N SER A 137 9.48 8.97 -12.31
CA SER A 137 9.33 9.10 -10.86
C SER A 137 9.30 7.74 -10.17
N SER A 138 9.63 7.73 -8.88
CA SER A 138 9.69 6.48 -8.11
C SER A 138 9.29 6.60 -6.65
N ASN A 139 8.93 5.46 -6.05
CA ASN A 139 8.52 5.37 -4.66
C ASN A 139 7.33 6.31 -4.35
N ILE A 140 6.19 6.02 -4.99
CA ILE A 140 4.97 6.84 -4.92
C ILE A 140 3.84 6.01 -4.32
N ILE A 141 3.11 6.59 -3.38
CA ILE A 141 1.87 6.03 -2.82
C ILE A 141 0.71 6.98 -3.11
N ILE A 142 -0.40 6.45 -3.63
CA ILE A 142 -1.67 7.16 -3.76
C ILE A 142 -2.74 6.34 -3.04
N GLN A 143 -3.34 6.91 -1.99
CA GLN A 143 -4.27 6.20 -1.13
C GLN A 143 -5.53 6.98 -0.77
N ASN A 144 -6.65 6.27 -0.63
CA ASN A 144 -7.90 6.84 -0.08
C ASN A 144 -8.43 8.08 -0.85
N VAL A 145 -8.22 8.14 -2.16
CA VAL A 145 -8.69 9.26 -2.99
C VAL A 145 -9.77 8.80 -3.97
N THR A 146 -10.71 9.69 -4.27
CA THR A 146 -11.64 9.52 -5.39
C THR A 146 -11.18 10.41 -6.54
N ILE A 147 -11.03 9.87 -7.73
CA ILE A 147 -10.74 10.61 -8.97
C ILE A 147 -11.86 10.32 -9.95
N ARG A 148 -12.53 11.35 -10.45
CA ARG A 148 -13.66 11.16 -11.36
C ARG A 148 -13.63 12.06 -12.57
N ASN A 149 -14.16 11.54 -13.67
CA ASN A 149 -14.53 12.29 -14.87
C ASN A 149 -13.38 13.08 -15.50
N VAL A 150 -12.18 12.51 -15.52
CA VAL A 150 -11.01 13.10 -16.17
C VAL A 150 -11.16 13.01 -17.68
N LYS A 151 -11.18 14.16 -18.37
CA LYS A 151 -11.44 14.22 -19.81
C LYS A 151 -10.17 14.38 -20.63
N LYS A 152 -10.11 13.63 -21.73
CA LYS A 152 -9.16 13.78 -22.84
C LYS A 152 -9.58 14.88 -23.79
N SER A 153 -10.88 14.97 -24.07
CA SER A 153 -11.47 15.93 -25.01
C SER A 153 -12.74 16.56 -24.42
N GLY A 154 -13.13 17.71 -24.96
CA GLY A 154 -14.13 18.59 -24.33
C GLY A 154 -13.46 19.54 -23.33
N SER A 155 -14.23 20.06 -22.36
CA SER A 155 -13.69 20.96 -21.34
C SER A 155 -14.31 20.66 -19.97
N PRO A 156 -13.53 20.77 -18.87
CA PRO A 156 -12.08 20.93 -18.86
C PRO A 156 -11.35 19.61 -19.20
N THR A 157 -10.10 19.66 -19.67
CA THR A 157 -9.27 18.46 -19.92
C THR A 157 -8.15 18.34 -18.88
N SER A 158 -7.80 17.11 -18.53
CA SER A 158 -6.70 16.82 -17.62
C SER A 158 -6.05 15.49 -17.99
N ASN A 159 -4.74 15.36 -17.77
CA ASN A 159 -4.00 14.11 -17.82
C ASN A 159 -4.28 13.20 -19.05
N GLY A 160 -4.52 13.79 -20.22
CA GLY A 160 -4.86 13.02 -21.43
C GLY A 160 -6.14 12.18 -21.34
N GLY A 161 -6.98 12.39 -20.32
CA GLY A 161 -8.16 11.58 -20.01
C GLY A 161 -7.94 10.48 -18.97
N ASP A 162 -6.69 10.22 -18.57
CA ASP A 162 -6.38 9.17 -17.61
C ASP A 162 -6.69 9.63 -16.18
N ALA A 163 -7.41 8.84 -15.38
CA ALA A 163 -7.61 9.18 -13.96
C ALA A 163 -6.28 9.14 -13.20
N ILE A 164 -5.51 8.07 -13.39
CA ILE A 164 -4.08 7.98 -13.03
C ILE A 164 -3.31 7.47 -14.24
N GLY A 165 -2.38 8.28 -14.73
CA GLY A 165 -1.49 7.94 -15.84
C GLY A 165 -0.05 7.82 -15.37
N MET A 166 0.69 6.84 -15.89
CA MET A 166 2.11 6.62 -15.58
C MET A 166 2.92 6.45 -16.87
N GLU A 167 3.99 7.22 -17.02
CA GLU A 167 4.86 7.11 -18.20
C GLU A 167 6.33 7.49 -17.94
N SER A 168 7.21 7.05 -18.82
CA SER A 168 8.65 7.37 -18.82
C SER A 168 9.38 6.87 -17.58
N THR A 169 9.71 5.59 -17.51
CA THR A 169 10.60 5.00 -16.49
C THR A 169 10.10 5.13 -15.04
N VAL A 170 8.79 4.99 -14.82
CA VAL A 170 8.20 4.98 -13.47
C VAL A 170 8.51 3.67 -12.73
N ARG A 171 8.86 3.75 -11.44
CA ARG A 171 9.22 2.59 -10.60
C ARG A 171 8.54 2.62 -9.23
N ASN A 172 8.14 1.47 -8.71
CA ASN A 172 7.71 1.34 -7.30
C ASN A 172 6.55 2.28 -6.95
N VAL A 173 5.37 1.93 -7.45
CA VAL A 173 4.13 2.69 -7.22
C VAL A 173 3.10 1.79 -6.57
N TRP A 174 2.51 2.27 -5.48
CA TRP A 174 1.40 1.60 -4.82
C TRP A 174 0.17 2.51 -4.82
N VAL A 175 -0.85 2.11 -5.58
CA VAL A 175 -2.15 2.77 -5.63
C VAL A 175 -3.15 1.88 -4.92
N ASP A 176 -3.78 2.40 -3.89
CA ASP A 176 -4.52 1.55 -2.95
C ASP A 176 -5.74 2.26 -2.39
N HIS A 177 -6.86 1.56 -2.24
CA HIS A 177 -8.09 2.17 -1.72
C HIS A 177 -8.52 3.44 -2.47
N VAL A 178 -8.37 3.45 -3.80
CA VAL A 178 -8.84 4.56 -4.62
C VAL A 178 -10.18 4.23 -5.28
N THR A 179 -10.93 5.26 -5.61
CA THR A 179 -12.12 5.14 -6.46
C THR A 179 -11.87 5.94 -7.73
N LEU A 180 -11.78 5.24 -8.87
CA LEU A 180 -11.58 5.82 -10.19
C LEU A 180 -12.86 5.65 -11.01
N GLU A 181 -13.40 6.75 -11.50
CA GLU A 181 -14.71 6.76 -12.14
C GLU A 181 -14.72 7.64 -13.39
N ALA A 182 -15.36 7.18 -14.44
CA ALA A 182 -15.72 8.01 -15.59
C ALA A 182 -17.26 8.05 -15.75
N SER A 183 -17.73 8.73 -16.78
CA SER A 183 -19.15 8.77 -17.14
C SER A 183 -19.35 8.42 -18.61
N GLY A 184 -18.67 7.37 -19.08
CA GLY A 184 -18.67 6.94 -20.48
C GLY A 184 -17.30 6.53 -21.00
N GLY A 185 -17.18 6.45 -22.32
CA GLY A 185 -15.96 6.09 -23.03
C GLY A 185 -15.41 7.24 -23.88
N GLU A 186 -14.70 6.87 -24.95
CA GLU A 186 -14.02 7.83 -25.81
C GLU A 186 -14.99 8.75 -26.57
N SER A 187 -16.20 8.27 -26.90
CA SER A 187 -17.25 9.09 -27.51
C SER A 187 -17.73 10.23 -26.61
N GLU A 188 -17.68 10.06 -25.29
CA GLU A 188 -18.03 11.08 -24.29
C GLU A 188 -16.82 11.92 -23.84
N GLY A 189 -15.64 11.63 -24.40
CA GLY A 189 -14.39 12.38 -24.18
C GLY A 189 -13.49 11.87 -23.06
N TYR A 190 -13.74 10.65 -22.56
CA TYR A 190 -12.91 9.98 -21.54
C TYR A 190 -11.85 9.06 -22.18
N ASP A 191 -10.76 8.75 -21.45
CA ASP A 191 -9.79 7.73 -21.89
C ASP A 191 -9.70 6.57 -20.86
N GLY A 192 -8.54 6.29 -20.27
CA GLY A 192 -8.36 5.22 -19.29
C GLY A 192 -8.63 5.64 -17.85
N LEU A 193 -8.84 4.68 -16.94
CA LEU A 193 -8.79 4.97 -15.50
C LEU A 193 -7.36 4.80 -14.96
N PHE A 194 -6.64 3.74 -15.37
CA PHE A 194 -5.34 3.39 -14.82
C PHE A 194 -4.34 2.93 -15.90
N ASP A 195 -3.57 3.86 -16.44
CA ASP A 195 -2.72 3.65 -17.61
C ASP A 195 -1.22 3.65 -17.27
N MET A 196 -0.47 2.74 -17.88
CA MET A 196 0.99 2.56 -17.72
C MET A 196 1.66 2.39 -19.07
N LYS A 197 2.63 3.27 -19.35
CA LYS A 197 3.29 3.39 -20.65
C LYS A 197 4.79 3.59 -20.44
N ASP A 198 5.55 3.42 -21.53
CA ASP A 198 6.95 3.86 -21.64
C ASP A 198 7.82 3.41 -20.44
N ASN A 199 8.02 2.09 -20.34
CA ASN A 199 8.89 1.47 -19.35
C ASN A 199 8.43 1.67 -17.90
N THR A 200 7.15 1.51 -17.57
CA THR A 200 6.62 1.58 -16.18
C THR A 200 6.63 0.20 -15.49
N GLN A 201 7.23 0.09 -14.29
CA GLN A 201 7.49 -1.19 -13.62
C GLN A 201 7.27 -1.16 -12.10
N TYR A 202 7.00 -2.32 -11.50
CA TYR A 202 6.80 -2.51 -10.05
C TYR A 202 5.62 -1.72 -9.50
N VAL A 203 4.46 -1.92 -10.12
CA VAL A 203 3.21 -1.24 -9.76
C VAL A 203 2.26 -2.20 -9.05
N THR A 204 1.54 -1.74 -8.04
CA THR A 204 0.44 -2.48 -7.43
C THR A 204 -0.79 -1.59 -7.33
N LEU A 205 -1.91 -2.07 -7.87
CA LEU A 205 -3.24 -1.52 -7.69
C LEU A 205 -4.04 -2.46 -6.78
N SER A 206 -4.42 -2.00 -5.60
CA SER A 206 -5.10 -2.82 -4.60
C SER A 206 -6.32 -2.17 -3.99
N TYR A 207 -7.31 -2.99 -3.60
CA TYR A 207 -8.49 -2.54 -2.86
C TYR A 207 -9.17 -1.31 -3.48
N SER A 208 -9.20 -1.21 -4.81
CA SER A 208 -9.68 -0.02 -5.52
C SER A 208 -10.96 -0.30 -6.29
N ILE A 209 -11.77 0.73 -6.51
CA ILE A 209 -12.95 0.67 -7.37
C ILE A 209 -12.61 1.37 -8.68
N LEU A 210 -12.86 0.69 -9.80
CA LEU A 210 -12.79 1.22 -11.15
C LEU A 210 -14.16 1.02 -11.79
N ARG A 211 -14.80 2.09 -12.27
CA ARG A 211 -16.15 1.97 -12.80
C ARG A 211 -16.58 3.00 -13.83
N ASN A 212 -17.66 2.65 -14.53
CA ASN A 212 -18.40 3.52 -15.45
C ASN A 212 -17.53 4.10 -16.58
N SER A 213 -16.58 3.30 -17.08
CA SER A 213 -15.59 3.73 -18.06
C SER A 213 -15.58 2.82 -19.28
N GLY A 214 -15.39 3.38 -20.47
CA GLY A 214 -15.10 2.56 -21.65
C GLY A 214 -13.76 1.82 -21.56
N ARG A 215 -12.81 2.31 -20.76
CA ARG A 215 -11.47 1.71 -20.63
C ARG A 215 -11.04 1.66 -19.16
N GLY A 216 -10.80 0.47 -18.65
CA GLY A 216 -10.28 0.28 -17.29
C GLY A 216 -8.82 0.73 -17.14
N GLY A 217 -7.92 0.21 -17.97
CA GLY A 217 -6.50 0.54 -17.88
C GLY A 217 -5.63 -0.16 -18.92
N LEU A 218 -4.61 0.56 -19.37
CA LEU A 218 -3.63 0.13 -20.37
C LEU A 218 -2.29 -0.20 -19.71
N VAL A 219 -1.62 -1.23 -20.22
CA VAL A 219 -0.20 -1.51 -19.95
C VAL A 219 0.50 -1.70 -21.29
N GLY A 220 1.32 -0.72 -21.67
CA GLY A 220 1.98 -0.63 -22.97
C GLY A 220 1.07 0.05 -24.01
N SER A 221 1.53 1.20 -24.53
CA SER A 221 0.80 2.04 -25.47
C SER A 221 0.62 1.41 -26.87
N SER A 222 1.57 0.58 -27.30
CA SER A 222 1.61 -0.10 -28.59
C SER A 222 2.14 -1.53 -28.46
N GLU A 223 2.02 -2.35 -29.50
CA GLU A 223 2.65 -3.70 -29.55
C GLU A 223 4.19 -3.66 -29.53
N SER A 224 4.80 -2.47 -29.63
CA SER A 224 6.24 -2.26 -29.43
C SER A 224 6.61 -1.75 -28.03
N ASP A 225 5.64 -1.28 -27.23
CA ASP A 225 5.85 -0.78 -25.86
C ASP A 225 5.76 -1.93 -24.83
N LEU A 226 6.75 -2.82 -24.89
CA LEU A 226 6.76 -4.11 -24.19
C LEU A 226 7.56 -4.12 -22.88
N SER A 227 8.15 -2.99 -22.50
CA SER A 227 9.03 -2.86 -21.31
C SER A 227 8.27 -2.58 -20.01
N ASN A 228 6.94 -2.51 -20.06
CA ASN A 228 6.08 -2.30 -18.91
C ASN A 228 5.88 -3.62 -18.13
N GLY A 229 5.69 -3.55 -16.82
CA GLY A 229 5.66 -4.72 -15.94
C GLY A 229 6.81 -4.67 -14.94
N PHE A 230 6.78 -5.26 -13.76
CA PHE A 230 5.84 -6.21 -13.21
C PHE A 230 4.69 -5.50 -12.48
N ILE A 231 3.45 -6.01 -12.62
CA ILE A 231 2.26 -5.33 -12.09
C ILE A 231 1.40 -6.30 -11.26
N THR A 232 0.84 -5.80 -10.16
CA THR A 232 -0.15 -6.55 -9.36
C THR A 232 -1.48 -5.82 -9.35
N TYR A 233 -2.56 -6.57 -9.55
CA TYR A 233 -3.93 -6.12 -9.38
C TYR A 233 -4.62 -7.05 -8.38
N HIS A 234 -5.01 -6.56 -7.21
CA HIS A 234 -5.75 -7.40 -6.27
C HIS A 234 -6.84 -6.72 -5.47
N HIS A 235 -7.89 -7.48 -5.14
CA HIS A 235 -9.00 -6.99 -4.32
C HIS A 235 -9.69 -5.75 -4.88
N ASN A 236 -9.60 -5.54 -6.19
CA ASN A 236 -10.26 -4.41 -6.85
C ASN A 236 -11.67 -4.80 -7.29
N LEU A 237 -12.57 -3.83 -7.31
CA LEU A 237 -13.85 -3.88 -8.00
C LEU A 237 -13.72 -3.23 -9.37
N TYR A 238 -14.03 -3.99 -10.42
CA TYR A 238 -14.22 -3.49 -11.77
C TYR A 238 -15.71 -3.58 -12.10
N GLU A 239 -16.38 -2.45 -12.26
CA GLU A 239 -17.84 -2.40 -12.40
C GLU A 239 -18.25 -1.56 -13.61
N ASN A 240 -19.08 -2.11 -14.50
CA ASN A 240 -19.63 -1.36 -15.64
C ASN A 240 -18.51 -0.75 -16.51
N ILE A 241 -17.67 -1.61 -17.08
CA ILE A 241 -16.53 -1.23 -17.91
C ILE A 241 -16.63 -1.92 -19.26
N ASP A 242 -16.36 -1.22 -20.38
CA ASP A 242 -16.41 -1.88 -21.69
C ASP A 242 -15.24 -2.83 -21.87
N SER A 243 -14.00 -2.34 -21.70
CA SER A 243 -12.80 -3.14 -21.93
C SER A 243 -11.57 -2.73 -21.13
N ARG A 244 -10.47 -3.48 -21.33
CA ARG A 244 -9.12 -3.20 -20.80
C ARG A 244 -9.07 -3.28 -19.27
N THR A 245 -9.21 -4.47 -18.69
CA THR A 245 -9.14 -4.65 -17.22
C THR A 245 -8.07 -5.65 -16.75
N PRO A 246 -6.79 -5.52 -17.15
CA PRO A 246 -6.20 -4.51 -18.04
C PRO A 246 -6.05 -5.00 -19.50
N LEU A 247 -5.72 -4.09 -20.43
CA LEU A 247 -5.02 -4.46 -21.67
C LEU A 247 -3.53 -4.55 -21.36
N LEU A 248 -2.94 -5.73 -21.48
CA LEU A 248 -1.57 -6.04 -21.09
C LEU A 248 -0.71 -6.43 -22.29
N ARG A 249 0.34 -5.65 -22.57
CA ARG A 249 1.35 -5.97 -23.60
C ARG A 249 2.71 -6.27 -22.98
N GLY A 250 3.34 -7.37 -23.40
CA GLY A 250 4.70 -7.77 -23.00
C GLY A 250 4.87 -8.20 -21.53
N GLY A 251 4.60 -7.31 -20.59
CA GLY A 251 4.88 -7.47 -19.17
C GLY A 251 4.24 -8.69 -18.48
N THR A 252 4.67 -8.90 -17.23
CA THR A 252 4.06 -9.87 -16.32
C THR A 252 3.10 -9.16 -15.36
N ALA A 253 1.87 -9.68 -15.26
CA ALA A 253 0.88 -9.21 -14.31
C ALA A 253 0.38 -10.35 -13.41
N HIS A 254 0.26 -10.09 -12.12
CA HIS A 254 -0.42 -10.96 -11.16
C HIS A 254 -1.77 -10.34 -10.78
N ILE A 255 -2.85 -11.05 -11.08
CA ILE A 255 -4.22 -10.56 -11.04
C ILE A 255 -5.00 -11.53 -10.16
N TYR A 256 -5.28 -11.15 -8.91
CA TYR A 256 -5.92 -12.06 -7.97
C TYR A 256 -6.97 -11.42 -7.06
N ASN A 257 -7.97 -12.21 -6.66
CA ASN A 257 -9.07 -11.76 -5.79
C ASN A 257 -9.76 -10.45 -6.22
N ASN A 258 -9.78 -10.14 -7.51
CA ASN A 258 -10.56 -9.02 -8.02
C ASN A 258 -12.00 -9.47 -8.28
N HIS A 259 -12.96 -8.56 -8.09
CA HIS A 259 -14.33 -8.74 -8.52
C HIS A 259 -14.59 -7.94 -9.79
N TYR A 260 -14.96 -8.63 -10.87
CA TYR A 260 -15.41 -8.03 -12.12
C TYR A 260 -16.92 -8.21 -12.26
N VAL A 261 -17.64 -7.13 -12.51
CA VAL A 261 -19.08 -7.15 -12.74
C VAL A 261 -19.44 -6.24 -13.91
N SER A 262 -20.19 -6.78 -14.88
CA SER A 262 -20.60 -6.03 -16.08
C SER A 262 -19.43 -5.51 -16.92
N LEU A 263 -18.57 -6.44 -17.37
CA LEU A 263 -17.66 -6.16 -18.48
C LEU A 263 -18.38 -6.35 -19.81
N HIS A 264 -18.52 -5.30 -20.62
CA HIS A 264 -19.41 -5.30 -21.78
C HIS A 264 -18.77 -5.89 -23.04
N GLU A 265 -17.46 -5.70 -23.23
CA GLU A 265 -16.75 -6.20 -24.41
C GLU A 265 -15.71 -7.26 -24.07
N SER A 266 -14.72 -6.94 -23.24
CA SER A 266 -13.62 -7.86 -22.88
C SER A 266 -12.93 -7.47 -21.57
N GLY A 267 -12.32 -8.45 -20.89
CA GLY A 267 -11.63 -8.21 -19.62
C GLY A 267 -10.11 -8.09 -19.74
N ILE A 268 -9.42 -9.05 -19.11
CA ILE A 268 -7.96 -9.17 -19.11
C ILE A 268 -7.52 -9.54 -20.53
N ASN A 269 -6.89 -8.60 -21.23
CA ASN A 269 -6.48 -8.76 -22.61
C ASN A 269 -4.96 -8.87 -22.70
N SER A 270 -4.45 -10.10 -22.69
CA SER A 270 -3.02 -10.41 -22.73
C SER A 270 -2.53 -10.49 -24.17
N ARG A 271 -1.56 -9.65 -24.55
CA ARG A 271 -1.06 -9.46 -25.92
C ARG A 271 0.46 -9.43 -26.00
N ALA A 272 1.01 -9.55 -27.21
CA ALA A 272 2.42 -9.34 -27.52
C ALA A 272 3.38 -9.96 -26.49
N GLY A 273 3.20 -11.24 -26.18
CA GLY A 273 4.06 -11.97 -25.25
C GLY A 273 3.80 -11.74 -23.75
N ALA A 274 2.82 -10.90 -23.39
CA ALA A 274 2.38 -10.70 -22.01
C ALA A 274 2.12 -12.01 -21.26
N LYS A 275 2.35 -11.99 -19.94
CA LYS A 275 2.10 -13.15 -19.06
C LYS A 275 1.21 -12.74 -17.89
N ALA A 276 -0.03 -13.19 -17.89
CA ALA A 276 -0.99 -12.93 -16.81
C ALA A 276 -1.14 -14.15 -15.90
N LYS A 277 -0.88 -14.00 -14.60
CA LYS A 277 -1.24 -14.98 -13.56
C LYS A 277 -2.60 -14.55 -12.99
N VAL A 278 -3.65 -15.31 -13.28
CA VAL A 278 -5.05 -14.94 -12.99
C VAL A 278 -5.65 -15.92 -11.99
N GLU A 279 -5.71 -15.54 -10.72
CA GLU A 279 -6.00 -16.46 -9.60
C GLU A 279 -7.14 -15.98 -8.71
N ASN A 280 -8.09 -16.86 -8.40
CA ASN A 280 -9.17 -16.61 -7.45
C ASN A 280 -9.95 -15.30 -7.68
N ASN A 281 -10.14 -14.87 -8.92
CA ASN A 281 -11.00 -13.73 -9.24
C ASN A 281 -12.46 -14.18 -9.39
N TYR A 282 -13.40 -13.26 -9.20
CA TYR A 282 -14.84 -13.49 -9.41
C TYR A 282 -15.34 -12.63 -10.57
N PHE A 283 -15.74 -13.27 -11.66
CA PHE A 283 -16.30 -12.61 -12.83
C PHE A 283 -17.82 -12.83 -12.88
N ARG A 284 -18.58 -11.75 -12.94
CA ARG A 284 -20.05 -11.77 -12.96
C ARG A 284 -20.61 -11.00 -14.13
N ASN A 285 -21.63 -11.53 -14.81
CA ASN A 285 -22.40 -10.81 -15.85
C ASN A 285 -21.48 -10.13 -16.88
N SER A 286 -20.46 -10.83 -17.35
CA SER A 286 -19.35 -10.24 -18.09
C SER A 286 -19.07 -10.99 -19.39
N LYS A 287 -18.45 -10.31 -20.35
CA LYS A 287 -18.07 -10.90 -21.64
C LYS A 287 -16.55 -11.00 -21.78
N ASP A 288 -16.07 -12.09 -22.38
CA ASP A 288 -14.69 -12.25 -22.84
C ASP A 288 -13.64 -11.85 -21.78
N VAL A 289 -13.80 -12.40 -20.58
CA VAL A 289 -13.10 -11.89 -19.38
C VAL A 289 -11.59 -12.13 -19.35
N LEU A 290 -11.09 -13.04 -20.18
CA LEU A 290 -9.67 -13.34 -20.33
C LEU A 290 -9.38 -13.82 -21.76
N GLY A 291 -8.34 -13.29 -22.39
CA GLY A 291 -7.87 -13.79 -23.68
C GLY A 291 -6.91 -12.84 -24.36
N THR A 292 -6.75 -13.01 -25.68
CA THR A 292 -6.15 -12.02 -26.58
C THR A 292 -7.25 -11.52 -27.50
N PHE A 293 -7.53 -10.22 -27.49
CA PHE A 293 -8.59 -9.63 -28.33
C PHE A 293 -8.05 -8.44 -29.12
N TYR A 294 -8.59 -8.21 -30.32
CA TYR A 294 -8.28 -7.07 -31.20
C TYR A 294 -6.83 -7.03 -31.71
N THR A 295 -6.18 -8.20 -31.78
CA THR A 295 -4.84 -8.38 -32.37
C THR A 295 -4.55 -9.86 -32.62
N SER A 296 -3.67 -10.15 -33.59
CA SER A 296 -3.07 -11.48 -33.77
C SER A 296 -1.85 -11.71 -32.86
N GLU A 297 -1.32 -10.68 -32.21
CA GLU A 297 -0.16 -10.78 -31.31
C GLU A 297 -0.57 -11.30 -29.94
N ARG A 298 -0.41 -12.61 -29.75
CA ARG A 298 -0.90 -13.32 -28.56
C ARG A 298 -0.03 -13.07 -27.33
N GLY A 299 -0.70 -12.97 -26.19
CA GLY A 299 -0.10 -13.15 -24.87
C GLY A 299 -0.39 -14.54 -24.31
N TYR A 300 -0.06 -14.72 -23.04
CA TYR A 300 -0.16 -15.97 -22.30
C TYR A 300 -0.76 -15.75 -20.92
N TRP A 301 -1.35 -16.80 -20.36
CA TRP A 301 -1.94 -16.76 -19.04
C TRP A 301 -1.76 -18.08 -18.30
N GLN A 302 -1.73 -17.97 -16.99
CA GLN A 302 -1.87 -19.10 -16.08
C GLN A 302 -3.06 -18.83 -15.16
N VAL A 303 -4.00 -19.77 -15.09
CA VAL A 303 -5.27 -19.63 -14.40
C VAL A 303 -5.39 -20.61 -13.24
N SER A 304 -6.00 -20.18 -12.13
CA SER A 304 -6.36 -21.06 -11.01
C SER A 304 -7.55 -20.46 -10.23
N GLY A 305 -8.47 -21.31 -9.76
CA GLY A 305 -9.49 -20.93 -8.77
C GLY A 305 -10.49 -19.82 -9.15
N ASN A 306 -10.52 -19.32 -10.38
CA ASN A 306 -11.45 -18.26 -10.79
C ASN A 306 -12.90 -18.76 -10.85
N VAL A 307 -13.85 -17.92 -10.47
CA VAL A 307 -15.30 -18.17 -10.60
C VAL A 307 -15.84 -17.42 -11.81
N LEU A 308 -16.56 -18.13 -12.68
CA LEU A 308 -17.27 -17.58 -13.84
C LEU A 308 -18.78 -17.67 -13.58
N ASP A 309 -19.41 -16.55 -13.27
CA ASP A 309 -20.84 -16.43 -13.00
C ASP A 309 -21.51 -15.60 -14.11
N ASN A 310 -22.34 -16.25 -14.93
CA ASN A 310 -22.97 -15.62 -16.08
C ASN A 310 -21.95 -14.90 -17.01
N VAL A 311 -20.89 -15.61 -17.38
CA VAL A 311 -19.86 -15.12 -18.32
C VAL A 311 -20.14 -15.64 -19.72
N THR A 312 -20.11 -14.73 -20.71
CA THR A 312 -20.26 -15.06 -22.13
C THR A 312 -18.93 -14.93 -22.88
N TRP A 313 -18.81 -15.65 -24.00
CA TRP A 313 -17.57 -15.76 -24.76
C TRP A 313 -17.86 -15.62 -26.26
N SER A 314 -17.04 -14.84 -26.96
CA SER A 314 -17.04 -14.79 -28.42
C SER A 314 -16.45 -16.07 -29.02
N GLY A 315 -16.69 -16.30 -30.31
CA GLY A 315 -15.99 -17.36 -31.05
C GLY A 315 -14.53 -16.97 -31.34
N ALA A 316 -13.64 -17.96 -31.45
CA ALA A 316 -12.28 -17.71 -31.88
C ALA A 316 -12.24 -17.20 -33.34
N GLY A 317 -11.33 -16.26 -33.63
CA GLY A 317 -11.15 -15.63 -34.93
C GLY A 317 -9.69 -15.25 -35.19
N SER A 318 -9.43 -14.53 -36.29
CA SER A 318 -8.07 -14.13 -36.68
C SER A 318 -7.38 -13.16 -35.72
N GLU A 319 -8.17 -12.42 -34.92
CA GLU A 319 -7.68 -11.43 -33.95
C GLU A 319 -8.41 -11.56 -32.59
N THR A 320 -8.97 -12.74 -32.33
CA THR A 320 -9.79 -13.00 -31.14
C THR A 320 -9.53 -14.42 -30.66
N TYR A 321 -8.92 -14.54 -29.48
CA TYR A 321 -8.52 -15.78 -28.85
C TYR A 321 -9.02 -15.79 -27.39
N PRO A 322 -10.32 -16.02 -27.17
CA PRO A 322 -10.88 -16.08 -25.82
C PRO A 322 -10.33 -17.29 -25.06
N ALA A 323 -10.12 -17.15 -23.75
CA ALA A 323 -9.58 -18.21 -22.91
C ALA A 323 -10.65 -19.21 -22.42
N GLY A 324 -11.92 -18.81 -22.43
CA GLY A 324 -13.03 -19.64 -21.98
C GLY A 324 -13.86 -20.26 -23.11
N PRO A 325 -14.97 -20.93 -22.78
CA PRO A 325 -15.53 -21.08 -21.43
C PRO A 325 -14.71 -21.97 -20.49
N ASN A 326 -13.88 -22.86 -21.04
CA ASN A 326 -13.02 -23.76 -20.26
C ASN A 326 -11.60 -23.17 -20.11
N LEU A 327 -11.41 -22.35 -19.07
CA LEU A 327 -10.13 -21.70 -18.81
C LEU A 327 -9.00 -22.72 -18.67
N THR A 328 -8.02 -22.64 -19.58
CA THR A 328 -6.82 -23.49 -19.58
C THR A 328 -5.57 -22.61 -19.56
N SER A 329 -4.59 -22.99 -18.74
CA SER A 329 -3.29 -22.28 -18.69
C SER A 329 -2.50 -22.53 -19.98
N THR A 330 -1.93 -21.46 -20.53
CA THR A 330 -1.06 -21.50 -21.72
C THR A 330 0.41 -21.33 -21.37
N THR A 331 0.72 -20.99 -20.12
CA THR A 331 2.07 -20.85 -19.60
C THR A 331 2.12 -21.08 -18.08
N SER A 332 3.32 -20.96 -17.51
CA SER A 332 3.57 -20.87 -16.07
C SER A 332 4.21 -19.52 -15.75
N VAL A 333 3.75 -18.87 -14.68
CA VAL A 333 4.20 -17.55 -14.22
C VAL A 333 4.67 -17.66 -12.77
N SER A 334 5.89 -17.20 -12.49
CA SER A 334 6.47 -17.17 -11.15
C SER A 334 6.20 -15.83 -10.46
N ILE A 335 5.73 -15.87 -9.21
CA ILE A 335 5.44 -14.68 -8.40
C ILE A 335 6.50 -14.56 -7.28
N PRO A 336 7.33 -13.50 -7.28
CA PRO A 336 8.50 -13.40 -6.39
C PRO A 336 8.21 -12.73 -5.04
N TYR A 337 6.95 -12.66 -4.61
CA TYR A 337 6.57 -12.08 -3.33
C TYR A 337 5.55 -12.97 -2.61
N PRO A 338 5.46 -12.91 -1.27
CA PRO A 338 4.42 -13.60 -0.52
C PRO A 338 3.06 -12.92 -0.74
N TYR A 339 2.01 -13.73 -0.85
CA TYR A 339 0.63 -13.27 -0.90
C TYR A 339 -0.28 -14.33 -0.29
N ARG A 340 -1.50 -13.92 0.08
CA ARG A 340 -2.57 -14.80 0.53
C ARG A 340 -3.77 -14.60 -0.38
N LEU A 341 -4.44 -15.70 -0.70
CA LEU A 341 -5.63 -15.68 -1.54
C LEU A 341 -6.87 -15.87 -0.67
N ASP A 342 -7.85 -14.99 -0.84
CA ASP A 342 -9.21 -15.29 -0.46
C ASP A 342 -9.79 -16.39 -1.37
N GLY A 343 -10.75 -17.15 -0.85
CA GLY A 343 -11.55 -18.05 -1.68
C GLY A 343 -12.35 -17.25 -2.70
N ALA A 344 -12.28 -17.61 -3.98
CA ALA A 344 -12.89 -16.81 -5.04
C ALA A 344 -14.39 -16.53 -4.83
N SER A 345 -15.14 -17.47 -4.24
CA SER A 345 -16.57 -17.32 -3.95
C SER A 345 -16.91 -16.22 -2.95
N CYS A 346 -16.00 -15.83 -2.06
CA CYS A 346 -16.21 -14.77 -1.07
C CYS A 346 -15.70 -13.41 -1.54
N VAL A 347 -14.90 -13.37 -2.62
CA VAL A 347 -14.31 -12.14 -3.17
C VAL A 347 -15.34 -11.03 -3.38
N PRO A 348 -16.56 -11.27 -3.91
CA PRO A 348 -17.55 -10.20 -4.06
C PRO A 348 -17.85 -9.48 -2.74
N GLU A 349 -18.01 -10.22 -1.64
CA GLU A 349 -18.33 -9.64 -0.34
C GLU A 349 -17.11 -8.97 0.30
N THR A 350 -15.93 -9.60 0.23
CA THR A 350 -14.68 -8.99 0.68
C THR A 350 -14.42 -7.67 -0.02
N VAL A 351 -14.49 -7.65 -1.35
CA VAL A 351 -14.26 -6.46 -2.17
C VAL A 351 -15.29 -5.38 -1.88
N ARG A 352 -16.58 -5.74 -1.74
CA ARG A 352 -17.64 -4.78 -1.35
C ARG A 352 -17.35 -4.05 -0.04
N GLN A 353 -16.70 -4.71 0.91
CA GLN A 353 -16.39 -4.14 2.22
C GLN A 353 -15.05 -3.40 2.26
N THR A 354 -14.11 -3.75 1.39
CA THR A 354 -12.73 -3.26 1.46
C THR A 354 -12.41 -2.22 0.39
N ALA A 355 -12.90 -2.40 -0.83
CA ALA A 355 -12.45 -1.63 -1.97
C ALA A 355 -13.01 -0.19 -2.02
N GLY A 356 -12.16 0.73 -2.45
CA GLY A 356 -12.48 2.13 -2.70
C GLY A 356 -12.01 3.09 -1.62
N ALA A 357 -12.19 4.39 -1.89
CA ALA A 357 -11.93 5.42 -0.91
C ALA A 357 -12.97 5.37 0.23
N ASN A 358 -12.58 5.90 1.39
CA ASN A 358 -13.39 6.03 2.61
C ASN A 358 -13.90 4.70 3.20
N THR A 359 -13.21 3.58 2.93
CA THR A 359 -13.52 2.28 3.53
C THR A 359 -12.78 2.01 4.84
N GLY A 360 -12.03 2.99 5.35
CA GLY A 360 -11.14 2.82 6.50
C GLY A 360 -9.89 2.00 6.18
N LEU A 361 -9.50 1.96 4.89
CA LEU A 361 -8.36 1.20 4.38
C LEU A 361 -8.44 -0.31 4.72
N ARG A 362 -9.64 -0.86 4.88
CA ARG A 362 -9.84 -2.26 5.29
C ARG A 362 -9.21 -3.22 4.30
N VAL A 363 -8.48 -4.21 4.82
CA VAL A 363 -7.79 -5.24 4.01
C VAL A 363 -8.34 -6.64 4.32
N SER A 364 -8.04 -7.62 3.49
CA SER A 364 -8.28 -9.04 3.78
C SER A 364 -6.99 -9.74 4.20
N ASP A 365 -7.11 -10.74 5.08
CA ASP A 365 -6.02 -11.63 5.50
C ASP A 365 -6.00 -12.98 4.74
N GLY A 366 -6.90 -13.16 3.76
CA GLY A 366 -7.08 -14.40 3.02
C GLY A 366 -8.10 -15.37 3.64
N ASN A 367 -8.78 -14.98 4.72
CA ASN A 367 -9.84 -15.77 5.36
C ASN A 367 -11.24 -15.26 5.05
N CYS A 368 -11.44 -14.54 3.93
CA CYS A 368 -12.71 -13.94 3.53
C CYS A 368 -13.27 -12.94 4.56
N SER A 369 -12.40 -12.32 5.37
CA SER A 369 -12.81 -11.42 6.45
C SER A 369 -12.06 -10.09 6.36
N PRO A 370 -12.77 -8.97 6.19
CA PRO A 370 -12.15 -7.66 6.25
C PRO A 370 -11.60 -7.35 7.64
N GLN A 371 -10.41 -6.78 7.64
CA GLN A 371 -9.63 -6.36 8.78
C GLN A 371 -9.44 -4.85 8.69
N THR A 372 -9.59 -4.16 9.81
CA THR A 372 -9.17 -2.75 9.88
C THR A 372 -7.66 -2.72 10.09
N PRO A 373 -6.88 -2.00 9.28
CA PRO A 373 -5.46 -1.85 9.53
C PRO A 373 -5.27 -1.23 10.92
N SER A 374 -4.33 -1.76 11.69
CA SER A 374 -3.90 -1.05 12.89
C SER A 374 -3.36 0.31 12.46
N PRO A 375 -3.80 1.43 13.04
CA PRO A 375 -3.23 2.72 12.71
C PRO A 375 -1.73 2.69 12.97
N THR A 376 -0.93 2.81 11.91
CA THR A 376 0.48 3.20 11.94
C THR A 376 0.56 4.63 12.49
N THR A 377 0.28 4.81 13.78
CA THR A 377 0.57 6.08 14.46
C THR A 377 2.10 6.22 14.45
N PRO A 378 2.68 7.36 14.02
CA PRO A 378 4.01 7.71 14.49
C PRO A 378 3.97 7.61 16.02
N PRO A 379 4.94 6.97 16.69
CA PRO A 379 4.89 6.78 18.13
C PRO A 379 4.61 8.13 18.82
N PRO A 380 3.63 8.21 19.73
CA PRO A 380 3.45 9.40 20.55
C PRO A 380 4.76 9.68 21.28
N THR A 381 5.25 10.92 21.22
CA THR A 381 6.44 11.38 21.97
C THR A 381 6.19 11.51 23.48
N THR A 382 5.23 10.75 24.03
CA THR A 382 4.94 10.75 25.47
C THR A 382 4.62 9.32 25.89
N PRO A 383 5.38 8.73 26.82
CA PRO A 383 5.25 7.32 27.19
C PRO A 383 4.01 7.11 28.10
N PRO A 384 3.06 6.22 27.73
CA PRO A 384 2.04 5.73 28.65
C PRO A 384 2.33 4.27 29.09
N PRO A 385 1.71 3.80 30.18
CA PRO A 385 2.21 2.70 31.01
C PRO A 385 2.03 1.33 30.34
N THR A 386 3.04 0.47 30.52
CA THR A 386 3.09 -0.88 29.96
C THR A 386 2.22 -1.86 30.74
N THR A 387 1.34 -2.58 30.05
CA THR A 387 0.90 -3.92 30.48
C THR A 387 0.93 -4.85 29.26
N PRO A 388 1.79 -5.88 29.23
CA PRO A 388 1.99 -6.71 28.05
C PRO A 388 0.93 -7.83 27.90
N PRO A 389 0.40 -8.11 26.68
CA PRO A 389 -0.35 -9.32 26.39
C PRO A 389 0.57 -10.53 26.11
N PRO A 390 0.06 -11.78 26.19
CA PRO A 390 0.87 -12.99 26.27
C PRO A 390 1.41 -13.46 24.90
N THR A 391 2.67 -13.89 24.89
CA THR A 391 3.33 -14.51 23.74
C THR A 391 3.21 -16.04 23.77
N THR A 392 2.59 -16.64 22.76
CA THR A 392 2.77 -18.07 22.44
C THR A 392 3.89 -18.24 21.40
N PRO A 393 4.89 -19.14 21.60
CA PRO A 393 5.98 -19.35 20.64
C PRO A 393 5.56 -20.17 19.40
N PRO A 394 6.05 -19.86 18.18
CA PRO A 394 5.96 -20.76 17.01
C PRO A 394 6.98 -21.93 17.08
N PRO A 395 6.80 -23.00 16.29
CA PRO A 395 7.51 -24.27 16.47
C PRO A 395 8.99 -24.23 16.06
N SER A 396 9.82 -24.95 16.81
CA SER A 396 11.26 -25.15 16.62
C SER A 396 11.56 -26.28 15.61
N GLY A 397 11.66 -25.96 14.32
CA GLY A 397 12.25 -26.87 13.33
C GLY A 397 13.72 -26.52 13.09
N GLY A 398 14.66 -27.26 13.67
CA GLY A 398 16.11 -27.16 13.40
C GLY A 398 17.01 -27.12 14.65
N THR A 399 18.25 -27.62 14.55
CA THR A 399 19.27 -27.53 15.61
C THR A 399 19.78 -26.10 15.72
N ASN A 400 19.73 -25.51 16.93
CA ASN A 400 20.32 -24.20 17.21
C ASN A 400 21.86 -24.29 17.21
N LEU A 401 22.49 -23.69 16.20
CA LEU A 401 23.94 -23.71 15.97
C LEU A 401 24.71 -22.74 16.89
N SER A 402 24.01 -21.91 17.66
CA SER A 402 24.62 -20.92 18.56
C SER A 402 25.13 -21.55 19.86
N LEU A 403 24.49 -22.62 20.36
CA LEU A 403 24.78 -23.22 21.68
C LEU A 403 26.22 -23.75 21.81
N GLY A 404 26.85 -24.14 20.69
CA GLY A 404 28.25 -24.61 20.64
C GLY A 404 29.25 -23.57 20.11
N ALA A 405 28.80 -22.34 19.84
CA ALA A 405 29.59 -21.31 19.17
C ALA A 405 30.32 -20.39 20.16
N GLY A 406 31.21 -19.54 19.63
CA GLY A 406 31.74 -18.37 20.33
C GLY A 406 30.85 -17.14 20.14
N ALA A 407 31.08 -16.09 20.94
CA ALA A 407 30.35 -14.81 20.85
C ALA A 407 31.23 -13.69 21.37
N ASP A 408 31.05 -12.52 20.77
CA ASP A 408 31.66 -11.25 21.14
C ASP A 408 30.75 -10.12 20.66
N GLY A 409 31.14 -8.87 20.89
CA GLY A 409 30.33 -7.71 20.52
C GLY A 409 31.08 -6.40 20.68
N SER A 410 30.38 -5.30 20.43
CA SER A 410 30.96 -3.95 20.46
C SER A 410 31.18 -3.41 21.88
N SER A 411 30.25 -3.67 22.79
CA SER A 411 30.30 -3.28 24.20
C SER A 411 29.30 -4.11 25.01
N LYS A 412 29.40 -4.08 26.34
CA LYS A 412 28.42 -4.70 27.23
C LYS A 412 28.18 -3.87 28.49
N ALA A 413 26.93 -3.81 28.94
CA ALA A 413 26.57 -3.22 30.21
C ALA A 413 27.10 -4.05 31.38
N SER A 414 27.29 -3.42 32.54
CA SER A 414 27.68 -4.12 33.78
C SER A 414 26.66 -5.20 34.12
N GLY A 415 27.15 -6.37 34.60
CA GLY A 415 26.30 -7.52 34.93
C GLY A 415 25.84 -8.38 33.76
N THR A 416 26.24 -8.07 32.52
CA THR A 416 25.91 -8.89 31.32
C THR A 416 27.17 -9.48 30.67
N SER A 417 27.00 -10.52 29.85
CA SER A 417 28.08 -11.17 29.10
C SER A 417 27.67 -11.44 27.65
N TYR A 418 28.64 -11.43 26.73
CA TYR A 418 28.40 -11.89 25.35
C TYR A 418 28.01 -13.36 25.29
N GLY A 419 28.43 -14.17 26.28
CA GLY A 419 28.09 -15.60 26.33
C GLY A 419 26.60 -15.86 26.60
N ASN A 420 25.88 -14.89 27.16
CA ASN A 420 24.49 -15.05 27.55
C ASN A 420 23.57 -15.26 26.35
N VAL A 421 23.93 -14.79 25.15
CA VAL A 421 23.05 -14.92 23.96
C VAL A 421 23.00 -16.33 23.34
N ARG A 422 23.61 -17.31 23.99
CA ARG A 422 23.80 -18.65 23.43
C ARG A 422 23.89 -19.73 24.49
N ASP A 423 23.45 -19.45 25.71
CA ASP A 423 23.48 -20.42 26.80
C ASP A 423 22.17 -21.22 26.91
N GLY A 424 21.15 -20.81 26.14
CA GLY A 424 19.83 -21.45 26.13
C GLY A 424 18.97 -21.01 27.32
N ASP A 425 19.42 -20.04 28.11
CA ASP A 425 18.72 -19.51 29.28
C ASP A 425 18.13 -18.13 28.97
N ILE A 426 16.81 -18.10 28.77
CA ILE A 426 16.09 -16.86 28.45
C ILE A 426 16.08 -15.82 29.60
N THR A 427 16.58 -16.19 30.78
CA THR A 427 16.66 -15.30 31.95
C THR A 427 17.97 -14.52 32.00
N THR A 428 19.02 -14.99 31.34
CA THR A 428 20.25 -14.22 31.15
C THR A 428 20.16 -13.41 29.84
N TYR A 429 20.99 -12.37 29.71
CA TYR A 429 21.03 -11.58 28.47
C TYR A 429 22.34 -10.84 28.28
N TRP A 430 22.62 -10.50 27.02
CA TRP A 430 23.54 -9.43 26.67
C TRP A 430 22.78 -8.11 26.51
N SER A 431 23.40 -7.02 26.94
CA SER A 431 22.97 -5.66 26.68
C SER A 431 24.19 -4.83 26.31
N PRO A 432 24.13 -3.96 25.29
CA PRO A 432 25.21 -3.01 25.02
C PRO A 432 25.29 -1.95 26.13
N ALA A 433 26.41 -1.22 26.19
CA ALA A 433 26.60 -0.14 27.16
C ALA A 433 25.76 1.13 26.87
N GLY A 434 25.18 1.23 25.67
CA GLY A 434 24.32 2.34 25.24
C GLY A 434 23.02 1.85 24.59
N SER A 435 22.36 2.72 23.82
CA SER A 435 21.12 2.39 23.10
C SER A 435 21.36 1.58 21.82
N THR A 436 22.61 1.45 21.36
CA THR A 436 22.98 0.69 20.17
C THR A 436 24.17 -0.21 20.46
N GLY A 437 24.33 -1.27 19.69
CA GLY A 437 25.49 -2.13 19.78
C GLY A 437 25.40 -3.34 18.88
N THR A 438 26.51 -4.05 18.79
CA THR A 438 26.61 -5.28 18.01
C THR A 438 26.86 -6.45 18.95
N ILE A 439 26.10 -7.52 18.78
CA ILE A 439 26.37 -8.84 19.35
C ILE A 439 26.55 -9.84 18.21
N SER A 440 27.44 -10.81 18.39
CA SER A 440 27.85 -11.70 17.31
C SER A 440 27.92 -13.15 17.77
N ILE A 441 27.61 -14.07 16.85
CA ILE A 441 27.91 -15.50 16.97
C ILE A 441 29.06 -15.84 16.01
N LYS A 442 30.04 -16.63 16.46
CA LYS A 442 31.22 -17.03 15.68
C LYS A 442 31.57 -18.50 15.84
N TRP A 443 32.03 -19.12 14.75
CA TRP A 443 32.42 -20.53 14.69
C TRP A 443 33.89 -20.67 14.28
N GLY A 444 34.51 -21.80 14.64
CA GLY A 444 35.90 -22.09 14.25
C GLY A 444 36.09 -22.31 12.74
N SER A 445 35.02 -22.72 12.04
CA SER A 445 34.97 -22.93 10.59
C SER A 445 33.69 -22.31 10.00
N ALA A 446 33.66 -22.14 8.67
CA ALA A 446 32.51 -21.55 8.00
C ALA A 446 31.28 -22.44 8.20
N THR A 447 30.21 -21.84 8.74
CA THR A 447 28.97 -22.53 9.08
C THR A 447 27.84 -21.97 8.22
N ARG A 448 27.00 -22.86 7.68
CA ARG A 448 25.89 -22.48 6.80
C ARG A 448 24.66 -22.13 7.64
N VAL A 449 24.20 -20.89 7.54
CA VAL A 449 23.05 -20.36 8.28
C VAL A 449 22.07 -19.70 7.30
N SER A 450 20.78 -19.89 7.51
CA SER A 450 19.69 -19.29 6.71
C SER A 450 18.57 -18.69 7.55
N ARG A 451 18.55 -18.96 8.85
CA ARG A 451 17.59 -18.37 9.79
C ARG A 451 18.27 -18.03 11.11
N VAL A 452 17.83 -16.93 11.70
CA VAL A 452 18.19 -16.46 13.03
C VAL A 452 16.92 -16.25 13.84
N VAL A 453 16.97 -16.50 15.14
CA VAL A 453 15.90 -16.09 16.07
C VAL A 453 16.53 -15.24 17.16
N ILE A 454 16.06 -14.01 17.29
CA ILE A 454 16.43 -13.11 18.39
C ILE A 454 15.33 -13.20 19.44
N ARG A 455 15.71 -13.49 20.68
CA ARG A 455 14.79 -13.49 21.83
C ARG A 455 15.20 -12.42 22.84
N GLU A 456 14.20 -11.79 23.44
CA GLU A 456 14.37 -10.83 24.53
C GLU A 456 13.95 -11.49 25.86
N PRO A 457 14.58 -11.13 27.00
CA PRO A 457 14.09 -11.53 28.31
C PRO A 457 12.62 -11.12 28.52
N SER A 458 11.93 -11.88 29.37
CA SER A 458 10.58 -11.51 29.81
C SER A 458 10.57 -10.11 30.43
N GLY A 459 9.63 -9.27 29.99
CA GLY A 459 9.43 -7.91 30.52
C GLY A 459 10.32 -6.85 29.86
N THR A 460 11.13 -7.21 28.86
CA THR A 460 12.01 -6.27 28.15
C THR A 460 11.69 -6.17 26.67
N GLN A 461 10.62 -6.84 26.21
CA GLN A 461 10.24 -6.93 24.82
C GLN A 461 9.96 -5.56 24.19
N GLY A 462 10.35 -5.41 22.93
CA GLY A 462 10.12 -4.17 22.15
C GLY A 462 11.17 -3.08 22.38
N SER A 463 12.24 -3.37 23.12
CA SER A 463 13.35 -2.43 23.31
C SER A 463 14.25 -2.38 22.06
N ILE A 464 14.42 -3.50 21.37
CA ILE A 464 15.21 -3.57 20.12
C ILE A 464 14.46 -2.82 19.00
N GLY A 465 15.07 -1.73 18.50
CA GLY A 465 14.56 -0.95 17.38
C GLY A 465 15.09 -1.49 16.06
N SER A 466 15.59 -0.62 15.17
CA SER A 466 16.11 -1.04 13.87
C SER A 466 17.44 -1.77 13.99
N TRP A 467 17.68 -2.75 13.13
CA TRP A 467 18.89 -3.56 13.14
C TRP A 467 19.28 -4.05 11.75
N GLN A 468 20.53 -4.52 11.64
CA GLN A 468 21.07 -5.23 10.49
C GLN A 468 21.72 -6.54 10.94
N LEU A 469 21.49 -7.60 10.18
CA LEU A 469 22.23 -8.84 10.28
C LEU A 469 23.35 -8.81 9.24
N VAL A 470 24.61 -8.89 9.67
CA VAL A 470 25.77 -8.61 8.82
C VAL A 470 26.75 -9.78 8.86
N ASN A 471 27.23 -10.20 7.69
CA ASN A 471 28.39 -11.07 7.59
C ASN A 471 29.63 -10.28 8.01
N ASN A 472 30.28 -10.71 9.08
CA ASN A 472 31.40 -9.97 9.65
C ASN A 472 32.60 -9.84 8.70
N ASP A 473 32.88 -10.88 7.92
CA ASP A 473 34.10 -10.95 7.12
C ASP A 473 33.98 -10.13 5.83
N THR A 474 32.77 -10.01 5.28
CA THR A 474 32.52 -9.31 4.01
C THR A 474 31.82 -7.96 4.18
N GLY A 475 31.24 -7.69 5.35
CA GLY A 475 30.38 -6.52 5.57
C GLY A 475 29.01 -6.60 4.89
N ALA A 476 28.69 -7.71 4.22
CA ALA A 476 27.42 -7.88 3.52
C ALA A 476 26.24 -7.91 4.51
N VAL A 477 25.21 -7.10 4.25
CA VAL A 477 23.96 -7.12 5.01
C VAL A 477 23.11 -8.28 4.52
N LEU A 478 22.91 -9.27 5.38
CA LEU A 478 22.14 -10.49 5.12
C LEU A 478 20.64 -10.25 5.29
N ALA A 479 20.26 -9.40 6.25
CA ALA A 479 18.89 -8.97 6.50
C ALA A 479 18.90 -7.63 7.25
N SER A 480 17.79 -6.90 7.19
CA SER A 480 17.54 -5.72 8.02
C SER A 480 16.10 -5.78 8.53
N GLY A 481 15.84 -5.15 9.67
CA GLY A 481 14.50 -5.14 10.24
C GLY A 481 14.42 -4.32 11.52
N SER A 482 13.39 -4.58 12.30
CA SER A 482 13.19 -3.99 13.62
C SER A 482 12.57 -4.99 14.59
N GLY A 483 12.78 -4.82 15.89
CA GLY A 483 12.27 -5.73 16.91
C GLY A 483 13.03 -7.06 16.98
N ALA A 484 12.68 -7.89 17.95
CA ALA A 484 13.15 -9.27 18.06
C ALA A 484 12.24 -10.23 17.28
N GLY A 485 12.70 -11.47 17.08
CA GLY A 485 11.90 -12.51 16.41
C GLY A 485 12.70 -13.35 15.42
N SER A 486 11.97 -14.13 14.61
CA SER A 486 12.54 -14.99 13.58
C SER A 486 12.88 -14.21 12.31
N ILE A 487 14.10 -14.38 11.82
CA ILE A 487 14.68 -13.68 10.67
C ILE A 487 15.18 -14.73 9.69
N THR A 488 14.65 -14.74 8.47
CA THR A 488 15.08 -15.63 7.39
C THR A 488 15.87 -14.86 6.33
N PHE A 489 16.92 -15.48 5.78
CA PHE A 489 17.76 -14.90 4.73
C PHE A 489 18.35 -16.00 3.84
N SER A 490 18.88 -15.60 2.68
CA SER A 490 19.56 -16.54 1.77
C SER A 490 20.65 -17.31 2.51
N ALA A 491 20.61 -18.64 2.42
CA ALA A 491 21.56 -19.49 3.14
C ALA A 491 23.01 -19.11 2.82
N THR A 492 23.75 -18.68 3.84
CA THR A 492 25.08 -18.10 3.71
C THR A 492 26.07 -18.91 4.55
N SER A 493 27.24 -19.22 3.99
CA SER A 493 28.34 -19.85 4.72
C SER A 493 29.30 -18.78 5.23
N LEU A 494 29.51 -18.70 6.55
CA LEU A 494 30.26 -17.61 7.19
C LEU A 494 30.84 -18.06 8.53
N LYS A 495 31.93 -17.43 8.98
CA LYS A 495 32.56 -17.74 10.28
C LYS A 495 32.01 -16.89 11.43
N LYS A 496 31.43 -15.73 11.14
CA LYS A 496 30.87 -14.83 12.15
C LYS A 496 29.72 -13.99 11.60
N ILE A 497 28.60 -13.97 12.33
CA ILE A 497 27.41 -13.18 12.03
C ILE A 497 27.21 -12.13 13.11
N ASN A 498 26.88 -10.90 12.69
CA ASN A 498 26.71 -9.76 13.56
C ASN A 498 25.24 -9.34 13.56
N PHE A 499 24.62 -9.26 14.74
CA PHE A 499 23.35 -8.57 14.94
C PHE A 499 23.65 -7.16 15.43
N LYS A 500 23.54 -6.19 14.51
CA LYS A 500 23.88 -4.78 14.73
C LYS A 500 22.60 -4.00 14.99
N ILE A 501 22.40 -3.56 16.23
CA ILE A 501 21.27 -2.71 16.63
C ILE A 501 21.63 -1.26 16.29
N ASN A 502 20.86 -0.67 15.39
CA ASN A 502 21.02 0.70 14.89
C ASN A 502 20.12 1.70 15.65
N SER A 503 18.99 1.26 16.18
CA SER A 503 18.16 2.04 17.10
C SER A 503 17.47 1.16 18.14
N SER A 504 16.98 1.78 19.22
CA SER A 504 16.22 1.11 20.28
C SER A 504 15.25 2.08 20.95
N GLY A 505 14.13 1.56 21.46
CA GLY A 505 13.15 2.32 22.25
C GLY A 505 13.52 2.40 23.75
N GLY A 506 14.59 1.72 24.16
CA GLY A 506 15.09 1.60 25.53
C GLY A 506 16.44 0.89 25.52
N THR A 507 16.95 0.43 26.67
CA THR A 507 18.19 -0.37 26.68
C THR A 507 17.94 -1.75 26.09
N PRO A 508 18.45 -2.07 24.88
CA PRO A 508 18.11 -3.34 24.22
C PRO A 508 18.77 -4.52 24.93
N ARG A 509 18.04 -5.64 25.05
CA ARG A 509 18.53 -6.85 25.69
C ARG A 509 18.26 -8.04 24.80
N VAL A 510 19.31 -8.78 24.48
CA VAL A 510 19.21 -10.04 23.72
C VAL A 510 19.45 -11.16 24.71
N ALA A 511 18.41 -11.95 24.97
CA ALA A 511 18.52 -13.17 25.76
C ALA A 511 19.12 -14.30 24.92
N GLU A 512 18.65 -14.48 23.68
CA GLU A 512 19.17 -15.51 22.79
C GLU A 512 19.34 -14.97 21.37
N PHE A 513 20.47 -15.30 20.75
CA PHE A 513 20.78 -15.11 19.34
C PHE A 513 20.97 -16.49 18.72
N GLU A 514 19.86 -17.13 18.40
CA GLU A 514 19.82 -18.49 17.85
C GLU A 514 20.08 -18.47 16.35
N THR A 515 20.77 -19.48 15.83
CA THR A 515 21.13 -19.61 14.42
C THR A 515 20.78 -21.00 13.89
N TYR A 516 20.26 -21.08 12.67
CA TYR A 516 19.75 -22.33 12.07
C TYR A 516 20.13 -22.44 10.60
N ALA A 517 20.38 -23.67 10.13
CA ALA A 517 20.76 -23.97 8.74
C ALA A 517 19.57 -23.99 7.76
N SER A 518 18.34 -24.19 8.25
CA SER A 518 17.07 -24.26 7.49
C SER A 518 15.86 -24.05 8.39
#